data_AF-A0A936JPN1-F1
#
_entry.id   AF-A0A936JPN1-F1
#
_cell.length_a   1.000
_cell.length_b   1.000
_cell.length_c   1.000
_cell.angle_alpha   90.00
_cell.angle_beta   90.00
_cell.angle_gamma   90.00
#
_symmetry.space_group_name_H-M   'P 1'
#
loop_
_entity.id
_entity.type
_entity.pdbx_description
1 polymer ?
#
loop_
_entity_poly.entity_id
_entity_poly.type
_entity_poly.pdbx_seq_one_letter_code
_entity_poly.pdbx_strand_id
1 'polypeptide(L)'
;MVRRDRRVINPPSQTFEDWHELEYDPTGRIVRIHWCFPDGRRIVDFERPTRQTSLKARKRDLLQGLTAAILDAIARTGVNEEVYVLAVKYMEAAYEHMLPPLVSLNTVPERERLMQAHGDHGLEAIWNPCEWQWDELDVKLSPELEAMCAAANQDIWQNERDERAIDFLLQLAQALNKAQLPVRRADGFVSVALALERGDFALQVAEQINAHTRKKLRRAGWLAPEKMPDS
;
A
#
# COMPACT_ATOMS: atom_id res chain seq x y z
N MET A 1 -29.85 9.11 20.78
CA MET A 1 -29.91 10.58 20.89
C MET A 1 -28.58 11.12 20.38
N VAL A 2 -28.58 11.83 19.25
CA VAL A 2 -27.35 12.34 18.62
C VAL A 2 -27.07 13.72 19.21
N ARG A 3 -25.99 13.87 19.96
CA ARG A 3 -25.48 15.16 20.42
C ARG A 3 -24.61 15.75 19.30
N ARG A 4 -24.76 17.06 19.00
CA ARG A 4 -23.94 17.79 18.04
C ARG A 4 -23.20 18.90 18.79
N ASP A 5 -21.88 18.84 18.79
CA ASP A 5 -21.03 19.91 19.34
C ASP A 5 -20.34 20.63 18.17
N ARG A 6 -20.32 21.97 18.20
CA ARG A 6 -19.60 22.82 17.23
C ARG A 6 -18.25 23.20 17.83
N ARG A 7 -17.15 22.87 17.14
CA ARG A 7 -15.80 23.36 17.49
C ARG A 7 -15.22 24.18 16.33
N VAL A 8 -14.82 25.41 16.65
CA VAL A 8 -14.12 26.33 15.71
C VAL A 8 -12.63 26.14 15.92
N ILE A 9 -11.88 25.87 14.85
CA ILE A 9 -10.46 25.49 14.95
C ILE A 9 -9.54 26.74 14.81
N ASN A 10 -10.02 27.86 14.25
CA ASN A 10 -9.22 29.08 14.06
C ASN A 10 -9.93 30.36 14.57
N PRO A 11 -9.34 31.16 15.50
CA PRO A 11 -9.83 32.48 15.89
C PRO A 11 -9.41 33.58 14.88
N PRO A 12 -10.02 34.79 14.93
CA PRO A 12 -10.49 35.46 13.71
C PRO A 12 -9.43 36.33 13.03
N SER A 13 -9.11 35.96 11.79
CA SER A 13 -8.61 36.90 10.77
C SER A 13 -9.35 36.66 9.44
N GLN A 14 -10.60 37.11 9.32
CA GLN A 14 -11.37 37.21 8.06
C GLN A 14 -11.28 36.04 7.05
N THR A 15 -11.14 34.80 7.53
CA THR A 15 -11.02 33.61 6.69
C THR A 15 -12.14 32.63 7.02
N PHE A 16 -12.82 32.13 5.98
CA PHE A 16 -13.88 31.12 6.02
C PHE A 16 -13.77 30.17 7.22
N GLU A 17 -14.65 30.35 8.21
CA GLU A 17 -14.68 29.48 9.40
C GLU A 17 -15.41 28.19 9.04
N ASP A 18 -14.65 27.15 8.71
CA ASP A 18 -15.17 25.79 8.81
C ASP A 18 -15.28 25.35 10.27
N TRP A 19 -16.16 24.36 10.51
CA TRP A 19 -16.31 23.76 11.82
C TRP A 19 -16.61 22.28 11.72
N HIS A 20 -16.34 21.56 12.80
CA HIS A 20 -16.71 20.16 12.91
C HIS A 20 -18.02 20.00 13.66
N GLU A 21 -18.92 19.19 13.11
CA GLU A 21 -20.06 18.64 13.84
C GLU A 21 -19.79 17.18 14.17
N LEU A 22 -19.76 16.88 15.47
CA LEU A 22 -19.53 15.53 15.97
C LEU A 22 -20.87 14.85 16.24
N GLU A 23 -21.04 13.62 15.78
CA GLU A 23 -22.14 12.73 16.14
C GLU A 23 -21.61 11.66 17.11
N TYR A 24 -22.38 11.36 18.16
CA TYR A 24 -22.01 10.36 19.17
C TYR A 24 -23.03 9.23 19.27
N ASP A 25 -22.57 8.02 19.62
CA ASP A 25 -23.43 6.90 20.00
C ASP A 25 -24.00 7.08 21.42
N PRO A 26 -24.95 6.22 21.87
CA PRO A 26 -25.50 6.29 23.22
C PRO A 26 -24.49 6.11 24.36
N THR A 27 -23.28 5.61 24.06
CA THR A 27 -22.19 5.44 25.03
C THR A 27 -21.23 6.63 25.07
N GLY A 28 -21.49 7.68 24.27
CA GLY A 28 -20.69 8.90 24.19
C GLY A 28 -19.49 8.80 23.28
N ARG A 29 -19.39 7.77 22.43
CA ARG A 29 -18.28 7.62 21.48
C ARG A 29 -18.62 8.32 20.17
N ILE A 30 -17.65 9.01 19.57
CA ILE A 30 -17.81 9.65 18.26
C ILE A 30 -18.09 8.57 17.22
N VAL A 31 -19.18 8.72 16.48
CA VAL A 31 -19.57 7.86 15.35
C VAL A 31 -19.44 8.54 14.00
N ARG A 32 -19.47 9.87 13.95
CA ARG A 32 -19.29 10.62 12.71
C ARG A 32 -18.75 12.02 13.02
N ILE A 33 -17.90 12.55 12.16
CA ILE A 33 -17.51 13.97 12.16
C ILE A 33 -17.84 14.51 10.77
N HIS A 34 -18.60 15.60 10.73
CA HIS A 34 -18.84 16.35 9.51
C HIS A 34 -17.98 17.59 9.49
N TRP A 35 -17.20 17.77 8.42
CA TRP A 35 -16.61 19.06 8.06
C TRP A 35 -17.71 19.92 7.45
N CYS A 36 -18.05 21.01 8.13
CA CYS A 36 -19.11 21.92 7.73
C CYS A 36 -18.51 23.23 7.21
N PHE A 37 -19.01 23.68 6.08
CA PHE A 37 -18.58 24.92 5.42
C PHE A 37 -19.61 26.04 5.63
N PRO A 38 -19.20 27.33 5.61
CA PRO A 38 -20.12 28.47 5.72
C PRO A 38 -21.23 28.51 4.67
N ASP A 39 -21.01 27.89 3.51
CA ASP A 39 -21.99 27.78 2.41
C ASP A 39 -23.05 26.68 2.64
N GLY A 40 -23.00 25.99 3.77
CA GLY A 40 -23.93 24.92 4.14
C GLY A 40 -23.55 23.54 3.62
N ARG A 41 -22.46 23.39 2.85
CA ARG A 41 -21.93 22.07 2.50
C ARG A 41 -21.45 21.33 3.74
N ARG A 42 -21.68 20.02 3.75
CA ARG A 42 -21.23 19.09 4.81
C ARG A 42 -20.54 17.92 4.13
N ILE A 43 -19.31 17.64 4.53
CA ILE A 43 -18.54 16.48 4.08
C ILE A 43 -18.30 15.60 5.29
N VAL A 44 -18.51 14.29 5.14
CA VAL A 44 -18.17 13.34 6.20
C VAL A 44 -16.66 13.21 6.23
N ASP A 45 -16.05 13.79 7.25
CA ASP A 45 -14.61 13.73 7.50
C ASP A 45 -14.24 12.39 8.17
N PHE A 46 -15.11 11.95 9.08
CA PHE A 46 -14.94 10.71 9.83
C PHE A 46 -16.25 9.97 9.93
N GLU A 47 -16.22 8.65 9.78
CA GLU A 47 -17.30 7.77 10.18
C GLU A 47 -16.71 6.56 10.90
N ARG A 48 -17.28 6.21 12.06
CA ARG A 48 -16.83 5.04 12.82
C ARG A 48 -17.16 3.78 12.00
N PRO A 49 -16.18 2.91 11.74
CA PRO A 49 -16.41 1.66 11.05
C PRO A 49 -17.44 0.82 11.80
N THR A 50 -18.39 0.29 11.04
CA THR A 50 -19.28 -0.77 11.50
C THR A 50 -18.58 -2.12 11.34
N ARG A 51 -19.13 -3.16 11.96
CA ARG A 51 -18.63 -4.54 11.72
C ARG A 51 -18.61 -4.90 10.23
N GLN A 52 -19.55 -4.39 9.44
CA GLN A 52 -19.65 -4.63 8.00
C GLN A 52 -18.67 -3.80 7.16
N THR A 53 -18.15 -2.71 7.70
CA THR A 53 -17.21 -1.82 7.00
C THR A 53 -15.77 -1.97 7.46
N SER A 54 -15.51 -2.75 8.51
CA SER A 54 -14.16 -3.08 8.99
C SER A 54 -13.30 -3.77 7.92
N LEU A 55 -11.97 -3.59 8.04
CA LEU A 55 -11.00 -4.26 7.17
C LEU A 55 -11.23 -5.78 7.19
N LYS A 56 -11.47 -6.35 8.37
CA LYS A 56 -11.70 -7.80 8.54
C LYS A 56 -12.91 -8.28 7.73
N ALA A 57 -14.00 -7.53 7.72
CA ALA A 57 -15.23 -7.93 7.01
C ALA A 57 -15.09 -7.76 5.49
N ARG A 58 -14.40 -6.71 5.05
CA ARG A 58 -14.23 -6.39 3.62
C ARG A 58 -12.98 -6.99 3.00
N LYS A 59 -12.16 -7.67 3.79
CA LYS A 59 -10.85 -8.20 3.39
C LYS A 59 -10.86 -8.92 2.04
N ARG A 60 -11.83 -9.82 1.83
CA ARG A 60 -11.91 -10.62 0.60
C ARG A 60 -12.20 -9.71 -0.61
N ASP A 61 -13.18 -8.83 -0.48
CA ASP A 61 -13.63 -7.99 -1.58
C ASP A 61 -12.58 -6.91 -1.91
N LEU A 62 -11.90 -6.37 -0.88
CA LEU A 62 -10.72 -5.51 -1.02
C LEU A 62 -9.57 -6.23 -1.74
N LEU A 63 -9.23 -7.46 -1.31
CA LEU A 63 -8.15 -8.24 -1.91
C LEU A 63 -8.44 -8.52 -3.39
N GLN A 64 -9.66 -8.94 -3.70
CA GLN A 64 -10.09 -9.22 -5.07
C GLN A 64 -10.10 -7.94 -5.93
N GLY A 65 -10.69 -6.87 -5.42
CA GLY A 65 -10.81 -5.59 -6.11
C GLY A 65 -9.45 -4.95 -6.40
N LEU A 66 -8.58 -4.87 -5.39
CA LEU A 66 -7.23 -4.33 -5.55
C LEU A 66 -6.38 -5.21 -6.48
N THR A 67 -6.47 -6.54 -6.37
CA THR A 67 -5.75 -7.43 -7.29
C THR A 67 -6.20 -7.18 -8.73
N ALA A 68 -7.50 -7.10 -9.00
CA ALA A 68 -8.02 -6.82 -10.34
C ALA A 68 -7.57 -5.44 -10.87
N ALA A 69 -7.70 -4.39 -10.06
CA ALA A 69 -7.28 -3.04 -10.44
C ALA A 69 -5.77 -2.96 -10.76
N ILE A 70 -4.94 -3.69 -10.00
CA ILE A 70 -3.50 -3.78 -10.22
C ILE A 70 -3.18 -4.54 -11.51
N LEU A 71 -3.86 -5.67 -11.78
CA LEU A 71 -3.68 -6.40 -13.04
C LEU A 71 -4.05 -5.52 -14.24
N ASP A 72 -5.15 -4.78 -14.15
CA ASP A 72 -5.55 -3.84 -15.20
C ASP A 72 -4.52 -2.71 -15.38
N ALA A 73 -3.95 -2.20 -14.28
CA ALA A 73 -2.88 -1.20 -14.35
C ALA A 73 -1.63 -1.74 -15.03
N ILE A 74 -1.20 -2.96 -14.68
CA ILE A 74 -0.06 -3.64 -15.33
C ILE A 74 -0.33 -3.81 -16.83
N ALA A 75 -1.54 -4.23 -17.23
CA ALA A 75 -1.89 -4.38 -18.64
C ALA A 75 -1.78 -3.08 -19.44
N ARG A 76 -2.10 -1.93 -18.81
CA ARG A 76 -2.01 -0.60 -19.44
C ARG A 76 -0.58 -0.08 -19.59
N THR A 77 0.41 -0.65 -18.89
CA THR A 77 1.81 -0.19 -18.99
C THR A 77 2.40 -0.42 -20.37
N GLY A 78 1.92 -1.42 -21.12
CA GLY A 78 2.49 -1.82 -22.40
C GLY A 78 3.91 -2.43 -22.30
N VAL A 79 4.34 -2.80 -21.09
CA VAL A 79 5.63 -3.45 -20.86
C VAL A 79 5.67 -4.79 -21.59
N ASN A 80 6.65 -4.95 -22.47
CA ASN A 80 6.82 -6.16 -23.25
C ASN A 80 7.95 -7.04 -22.71
N GLU A 81 8.85 -6.47 -21.91
CA GLU A 81 9.97 -7.11 -21.27
C GLU A 81 9.54 -8.11 -20.20
N GLU A 82 10.46 -9.00 -19.81
CA GLU A 82 10.23 -9.86 -18.66
C GLU A 82 10.31 -9.06 -17.37
N VAL A 83 9.28 -9.18 -16.53
CA VAL A 83 9.19 -8.57 -15.20
C VAL A 83 9.71 -9.57 -14.18
N TYR A 84 10.63 -9.16 -13.30
CA TYR A 84 11.15 -10.01 -12.23
C TYR A 84 10.61 -9.64 -10.85
N VAL A 85 10.09 -8.43 -10.68
CA VAL A 85 9.50 -7.99 -9.41
C VAL A 85 8.29 -7.09 -9.60
N LEU A 86 7.31 -7.28 -8.71
CA LEU A 86 6.17 -6.37 -8.50
C LEU A 86 6.12 -5.97 -7.02
N ALA A 87 6.35 -4.70 -6.72
CA ALA A 87 6.31 -4.16 -5.37
C ALA A 87 4.94 -3.57 -5.04
N VAL A 88 4.39 -3.95 -3.90
CA VAL A 88 3.25 -3.31 -3.22
C VAL A 88 3.85 -2.43 -2.13
N LYS A 89 3.98 -1.13 -2.39
CA LYS A 89 4.69 -0.20 -1.51
C LYS A 89 3.73 0.49 -0.54
N TYR A 90 4.19 0.74 0.67
CA TYR A 90 3.47 1.50 1.68
C TYR A 90 4.44 2.34 2.53
N MET A 91 3.89 3.35 3.20
CA MET A 91 4.59 4.16 4.20
C MET A 91 3.94 3.86 5.55
N GLU A 92 4.73 3.47 6.54
CA GLU A 92 4.28 3.18 7.90
C GLU A 92 4.02 4.47 8.68
N ALA A 93 4.85 5.50 8.53
CA ALA A 93 4.68 6.77 9.24
C ALA A 93 3.61 7.69 8.62
N ALA A 94 3.05 7.31 7.47
CA ALA A 94 1.83 7.93 6.95
C ALA A 94 0.64 7.39 7.76
N TYR A 95 0.50 7.89 8.99
CA TYR A 95 -0.46 7.45 10.03
C TYR A 95 -1.91 7.21 9.56
N GLU A 96 -2.34 7.72 8.40
CA GLU A 96 -3.76 7.72 8.00
C GLU A 96 -4.09 6.97 6.69
N HIS A 97 -3.14 6.49 5.88
CA HIS A 97 -3.46 6.04 4.51
C HIS A 97 -2.60 4.89 3.94
N MET A 98 -2.65 3.69 4.53
CA MET A 98 -1.96 2.52 3.96
C MET A 98 -2.62 1.95 2.70
N LEU A 99 -3.91 2.26 2.47
CA LEU A 99 -4.69 1.80 1.32
C LEU A 99 -5.22 2.97 0.46
N PRO A 100 -5.28 2.82 -0.88
CA PRO A 100 -4.62 1.76 -1.63
C PRO A 100 -3.09 1.86 -1.54
N PRO A 101 -2.36 0.75 -1.64
CA PRO A 101 -0.91 0.80 -1.71
C PRO A 101 -0.46 1.36 -3.06
N LEU A 102 0.74 1.91 -3.09
CA LEU A 102 1.42 2.23 -4.35
C LEU A 102 1.95 0.93 -4.96
N VAL A 103 2.01 0.87 -6.29
CA VAL A 103 2.47 -0.33 -6.98
C VAL A 103 3.55 0.02 -7.98
N SER A 104 4.59 -0.80 -8.03
CA SER A 104 5.73 -0.62 -8.93
C SER A 104 6.12 -1.94 -9.53
N LEU A 105 6.72 -1.92 -10.71
CA LEU A 105 7.32 -3.12 -11.30
C LEU A 105 8.72 -2.83 -11.81
N ASN A 106 9.52 -3.87 -11.95
CA ASN A 106 10.83 -3.75 -12.58
C ASN A 106 11.08 -4.90 -13.55
N THR A 107 11.80 -4.59 -14.64
CA THR A 107 12.06 -5.49 -15.75
C THR A 107 13.48 -6.04 -15.67
N VAL A 108 13.72 -7.17 -16.34
CA VAL A 108 15.05 -7.79 -16.43
C VAL A 108 16.10 -6.84 -17.06
N PRO A 109 15.82 -6.15 -18.18
CA PRO A 109 16.77 -5.20 -18.75
C PRO A 109 17.07 -4.02 -17.81
N GLU A 110 16.06 -3.51 -17.12
CA GLU A 110 16.22 -2.38 -16.20
C GLU A 110 17.02 -2.78 -14.95
N ARG A 111 16.82 -4.00 -14.43
CA ARG A 111 17.68 -4.58 -13.39
C ARG A 111 19.14 -4.60 -13.82
N GLU A 112 19.43 -5.05 -15.05
CA GLU A 112 20.80 -5.11 -15.56
C GLU A 112 21.41 -3.72 -15.70
N ARG A 113 20.62 -2.73 -16.14
CA ARG A 113 21.02 -1.32 -16.18
C ARG A 113 21.37 -0.79 -14.79
N LEU A 114 20.51 -1.04 -13.79
CA LEU A 114 20.72 -0.60 -12.41
C LEU A 114 21.94 -1.27 -11.78
N MET A 115 22.13 -2.59 -11.99
CA MET A 115 23.32 -3.30 -11.52
C MET A 115 24.61 -2.68 -12.08
N GLN A 116 24.62 -2.31 -13.36
CA GLN A 116 25.79 -1.68 -13.99
C GLN A 116 26.00 -0.24 -13.52
N ALA A 117 24.92 0.54 -13.40
CA ALA A 117 24.98 1.95 -13.04
C ALA A 117 25.45 2.19 -11.60
N HIS A 118 25.10 1.30 -10.67
CA HIS A 118 25.40 1.47 -9.24
C HIS A 118 26.59 0.66 -8.74
N GLY A 119 27.23 -0.17 -9.60
CA GLY A 119 28.43 -0.93 -9.26
C GLY A 119 28.24 -1.79 -8.01
N ASP A 120 29.04 -1.52 -6.96
CA ASP A 120 28.99 -2.23 -5.68
C ASP A 120 27.64 -2.09 -4.95
N HIS A 121 26.86 -1.06 -5.26
CA HIS A 121 25.52 -0.82 -4.73
C HIS A 121 24.40 -1.37 -5.64
N GLY A 122 24.75 -2.08 -6.72
CA GLY A 122 23.77 -2.62 -7.66
C GLY A 122 22.68 -3.47 -7.02
N LEU A 123 23.04 -4.30 -6.04
CA LEU A 123 22.07 -5.14 -5.33
C LEU A 123 21.02 -4.34 -4.56
N GLU A 124 21.39 -3.19 -3.99
CA GLU A 124 20.45 -2.31 -3.30
C GLU A 124 19.52 -1.62 -4.32
N ALA A 125 20.11 -1.10 -5.40
CA ALA A 125 19.39 -0.38 -6.45
C ALA A 125 18.31 -1.24 -7.14
N ILE A 126 18.59 -2.52 -7.43
CA ILE A 126 17.60 -3.37 -8.09
C ILE A 126 16.36 -3.62 -7.22
N TRP A 127 16.49 -3.60 -5.90
CA TRP A 127 15.35 -3.80 -4.99
C TRP A 127 14.69 -2.50 -4.53
N ASN A 128 15.27 -1.34 -4.85
CA ASN A 128 14.72 -0.04 -4.47
C ASN A 128 13.70 0.48 -5.50
N PRO A 129 12.39 0.48 -5.19
CA PRO A 129 11.37 0.89 -6.15
C PRO A 129 11.46 2.36 -6.61
N CYS A 130 12.14 3.22 -5.84
CA CYS A 130 12.34 4.62 -6.19
C CYS A 130 13.36 4.79 -7.33
N GLU A 131 14.17 3.77 -7.63
CA GLU A 131 15.15 3.78 -8.72
C GLU A 131 14.56 3.24 -10.04
N TRP A 132 13.33 2.71 -10.01
CA TRP A 132 12.76 1.98 -11.14
C TRP A 132 12.09 2.92 -12.13
N GLN A 133 12.19 2.62 -13.42
CA GLN A 133 11.44 3.35 -14.46
C GLN A 133 9.92 3.35 -14.22
N TRP A 134 9.38 2.26 -13.66
CA TRP A 134 7.96 2.09 -13.33
C TRP A 134 7.77 2.14 -11.81
N ASP A 135 8.24 3.22 -11.21
CA ASP A 135 8.20 3.47 -9.77
C ASP A 135 6.77 3.63 -9.24
N GLU A 136 5.81 4.12 -10.02
CA GLU A 136 4.42 4.20 -9.59
C GLU A 136 3.44 3.96 -10.75
N LEU A 137 2.74 2.83 -10.69
CA LEU A 137 1.67 2.50 -11.63
C LEU A 137 0.41 3.29 -11.31
N ASP A 138 -0.25 3.81 -12.35
CA ASP A 138 -1.57 4.44 -12.23
C ASP A 138 -2.67 3.39 -12.03
N VAL A 139 -2.86 3.00 -10.76
CA VAL A 139 -3.90 2.05 -10.34
C VAL A 139 -5.22 2.78 -10.16
N LYS A 140 -6.01 2.84 -11.23
CA LYS A 140 -7.39 3.36 -11.19
C LYS A 140 -8.29 2.46 -10.36
N LEU A 141 -8.95 3.03 -9.37
CA LEU A 141 -9.93 2.36 -8.54
C LEU A 141 -11.35 2.73 -8.97
N SER A 142 -12.30 1.83 -8.75
CA SER A 142 -13.72 2.20 -8.84
C SER A 142 -14.11 3.02 -7.61
N PRO A 143 -15.13 3.90 -7.68
CA PRO A 143 -15.59 4.67 -6.53
C PRO A 143 -15.96 3.79 -5.32
N GLU A 144 -16.48 2.59 -5.57
CA GLU A 144 -16.79 1.63 -4.51
C GLU A 144 -15.52 1.11 -3.83
N LEU A 145 -14.48 0.77 -4.61
CA LEU A 145 -13.21 0.27 -4.07
C LEU A 145 -12.44 1.36 -3.34
N GLU A 146 -12.49 2.61 -3.82
CA GLU A 146 -11.96 3.79 -3.11
C GLU A 146 -12.64 3.95 -1.75
N ALA A 147 -13.97 3.90 -1.72
CA ALA A 147 -14.73 3.99 -0.47
C ALA A 147 -14.42 2.84 0.49
N MET A 148 -14.17 1.62 -0.04
CA MET A 148 -13.73 0.49 0.78
C MET A 148 -12.33 0.71 1.37
N CYS A 149 -11.37 1.25 0.59
CA CYS A 149 -10.03 1.55 1.07
C CYS A 149 -10.06 2.64 2.15
N ALA A 150 -10.80 3.72 1.93
CA ALA A 150 -11.00 4.79 2.91
C ALA A 150 -11.60 4.26 4.23
N ALA A 151 -12.67 3.46 4.15
CA ALA A 151 -13.26 2.86 5.35
C ALA A 151 -12.31 1.90 6.08
N ALA A 152 -11.47 1.16 5.34
CA ALA A 152 -10.47 0.27 5.92
C ALA A 152 -9.35 1.04 6.62
N ASN A 153 -8.83 2.12 6.02
CA ASN A 153 -7.85 2.99 6.67
C ASN A 153 -8.40 3.59 7.97
N GLN A 154 -9.66 4.04 7.96
CA GLN A 154 -10.32 4.52 9.17
C GLN A 154 -10.41 3.43 10.26
N ASP A 155 -10.69 2.16 9.90
CA ASP A 155 -10.67 1.03 10.84
C ASP A 155 -9.28 0.68 11.35
N ILE A 156 -8.26 0.76 10.50
CA ILE A 156 -6.86 0.52 10.89
C ILE A 156 -6.43 1.57 11.91
N TRP A 157 -6.58 2.85 11.55
CA TRP A 157 -6.16 3.99 12.36
C TRP A 157 -6.88 4.04 13.72
N GLN A 158 -8.20 3.92 13.73
CA GLN A 158 -8.99 4.03 14.97
C GLN A 158 -8.74 2.90 15.97
N ASN A 159 -8.26 1.75 15.51
CA ASN A 159 -8.07 0.58 16.35
C ASN A 159 -6.59 0.21 16.51
N GLU A 160 -5.66 1.07 16.05
CA GLU A 160 -4.20 0.84 16.10
C GLU A 160 -3.83 -0.53 15.53
N ARG A 161 -4.34 -0.86 14.33
CA ARG A 161 -4.20 -2.18 13.69
C ARG A 161 -3.21 -2.18 12.53
N ASP A 162 -2.10 -1.45 12.66
CA ASP A 162 -1.11 -1.33 11.59
C ASP A 162 -0.57 -2.70 11.17
N GLU A 163 -0.39 -3.63 12.12
CA GLU A 163 0.04 -4.99 11.80
C GLU A 163 -0.98 -5.73 10.92
N ARG A 164 -2.27 -5.43 11.04
CA ARG A 164 -3.33 -6.04 10.20
C ARG A 164 -3.33 -5.47 8.79
N ALA A 165 -2.96 -4.21 8.64
CA ALA A 165 -2.78 -3.59 7.34
C ALA A 165 -1.57 -4.19 6.62
N ILE A 166 -0.43 -4.34 7.32
CA ILE A 166 0.77 -4.99 6.80
C ILE A 166 0.46 -6.45 6.40
N ASP A 167 -0.20 -7.21 7.27
CA ASP A 167 -0.67 -8.58 6.96
C ASP A 167 -1.55 -8.63 5.71
N PHE A 168 -2.38 -7.61 5.48
CA PHE A 168 -3.22 -7.50 4.31
C PHE A 168 -2.39 -7.22 3.05
N LEU A 169 -1.43 -6.29 3.10
CA LEU A 169 -0.53 -5.97 1.99
C LEU A 169 0.35 -7.16 1.60
N LEU A 170 0.85 -7.92 2.57
CA LEU A 170 1.55 -9.19 2.33
C LEU A 170 0.65 -10.21 1.62
N GLN A 171 -0.62 -10.29 1.99
CA GLN A 171 -1.58 -11.17 1.32
C GLN A 171 -1.91 -10.70 -0.10
N LEU A 172 -1.95 -9.39 -0.34
CA LEU A 172 -2.08 -8.81 -1.68
C LEU A 172 -0.89 -9.19 -2.57
N ALA A 173 0.34 -9.04 -2.08
CA ALA A 173 1.54 -9.49 -2.78
C ALA A 173 1.53 -11.01 -3.06
N GLN A 174 1.08 -11.82 -2.10
CA GLN A 174 0.91 -13.26 -2.30
C GLN A 174 -0.17 -13.60 -3.34
N ALA A 175 -1.28 -12.85 -3.39
CA ALA A 175 -2.31 -13.02 -4.40
C ALA A 175 -1.75 -12.69 -5.80
N LEU A 176 -0.99 -11.60 -5.92
CA LEU A 176 -0.33 -11.19 -7.17
C LEU A 176 0.71 -12.21 -7.65
N ASN A 177 1.45 -12.86 -6.75
CA ASN A 177 2.35 -13.98 -7.10
C ASN A 177 1.60 -15.14 -7.77
N LYS A 178 0.37 -15.44 -7.31
CA LYS A 178 -0.44 -16.56 -7.81
C LYS A 178 -1.29 -16.20 -9.03
N ALA A 179 -1.56 -14.91 -9.24
CA ALA A 179 -2.34 -14.44 -10.38
C ALA A 179 -1.63 -14.69 -11.72
N GLN A 180 -2.40 -14.79 -12.81
CA GLN A 180 -1.85 -14.70 -14.15
C GLN A 180 -1.62 -13.22 -14.48
N LEU A 181 -0.37 -12.77 -14.50
CA LEU A 181 -0.08 -11.38 -14.87
C LEU A 181 -0.23 -11.18 -16.38
N PRO A 182 -0.65 -9.98 -16.81
CA PRO A 182 -0.68 -9.59 -18.22
C PRO A 182 0.71 -9.15 -18.74
N VAL A 183 1.78 -9.71 -18.19
CA VAL A 183 3.18 -9.46 -18.58
C VAL A 183 3.97 -10.77 -18.48
N ARG A 184 5.10 -10.85 -19.18
CA ARG A 184 6.01 -12.00 -19.07
C ARG A 184 6.71 -11.97 -17.72
N ARG A 185 6.78 -13.13 -17.07
CA ARG A 185 7.48 -13.29 -15.79
C ARG A 185 8.86 -13.86 -16.03
N ALA A 186 9.87 -13.19 -15.48
CA ALA A 186 11.22 -13.72 -15.45
C ALA A 186 11.31 -14.96 -14.54
N ASP A 187 12.34 -15.76 -14.76
CA ASP A 187 12.63 -16.89 -13.89
C ASP A 187 13.04 -16.39 -12.49
N GLY A 188 12.23 -16.72 -11.48
CA GLY A 188 12.42 -16.17 -10.12
C GLY A 188 11.63 -14.88 -9.85
N PHE A 189 10.61 -14.60 -10.67
CA PHE A 189 9.63 -13.54 -10.40
C PHE A 189 9.09 -13.59 -8.97
N VAL A 190 8.98 -12.42 -8.33
CA VAL A 190 8.38 -12.25 -7.01
C VAL A 190 7.47 -11.01 -6.96
N SER A 191 6.38 -11.11 -6.23
CA SER A 191 5.64 -9.95 -5.72
C SER A 191 5.83 -9.84 -4.21
N VAL A 192 6.13 -8.64 -3.74
CA VAL A 192 6.51 -8.35 -2.35
C VAL A 192 5.84 -7.08 -1.86
N ALA A 193 5.59 -6.97 -0.56
CA ALA A 193 5.15 -5.73 0.08
C ALA A 193 6.37 -5.00 0.66
N LEU A 194 6.58 -3.72 0.35
CA LEU A 194 7.77 -2.98 0.77
C LEU A 194 7.38 -1.73 1.58
N ALA A 195 7.88 -1.65 2.80
CA ALA A 195 7.85 -0.43 3.59
C ALA A 195 8.94 0.51 3.09
N LEU A 196 8.55 1.67 2.56
CA LEU A 196 9.47 2.65 1.97
C LEU A 196 10.45 3.24 2.98
N GLU A 197 10.07 3.29 4.25
CA GLU A 197 10.83 3.96 5.31
C GLU A 197 11.88 3.05 5.95
N ARG A 198 11.78 1.73 5.76
CA ARG A 198 12.75 0.76 6.30
C ARG A 198 14.08 0.77 5.54
N GLY A 199 14.11 1.21 4.28
CA GLY A 199 15.32 1.36 3.45
C GLY A 199 15.98 0.06 2.97
N ASP A 200 16.09 -0.98 3.80
CA ASP A 200 16.69 -2.26 3.40
C ASP A 200 15.69 -3.14 2.63
N PHE A 201 15.47 -2.81 1.36
CA PHE A 201 14.50 -3.51 0.50
C PHE A 201 14.92 -4.94 0.18
N ALA A 202 16.22 -5.22 0.05
CA ALA A 202 16.72 -6.56 -0.23
C ALA A 202 16.42 -7.52 0.95
N LEU A 203 16.60 -7.06 2.19
CA LEU A 203 16.22 -7.81 3.38
C LEU A 203 14.70 -8.05 3.43
N GLN A 204 13.90 -7.00 3.20
CA GLN A 204 12.45 -7.12 3.16
C GLN A 204 11.96 -8.16 2.14
N VAL A 205 12.56 -8.18 0.94
CA VAL A 205 12.29 -9.20 -0.08
C VAL A 205 12.65 -10.59 0.45
N ALA A 206 13.84 -10.74 1.03
CA ALA A 206 14.32 -12.03 1.53
C ALA A 206 13.44 -12.60 2.64
N GLU A 207 12.88 -11.76 3.52
CA GLU A 207 11.96 -12.11 4.61
C GLU A 207 10.62 -12.69 4.09
N GLN A 208 10.17 -12.23 2.91
CA GLN A 208 8.84 -12.57 2.38
C GLN A 208 8.81 -13.77 1.45
N ILE A 209 9.95 -14.11 0.85
CA ILE A 209 10.04 -15.20 -0.13
C ILE A 209 10.40 -16.53 0.54
N ASN A 210 9.92 -17.63 -0.04
CA ASN A 210 10.25 -18.97 0.45
C ASN A 210 11.73 -19.32 0.20
N ALA A 211 12.24 -20.32 0.92
CA ALA A 211 13.64 -20.73 0.86
C ALA A 211 14.12 -21.15 -0.55
N HIS A 212 13.23 -21.76 -1.35
CA HIS A 212 13.56 -22.16 -2.72
C HIS A 212 13.81 -20.93 -3.61
N THR A 213 12.88 -19.97 -3.60
CA THR A 213 13.03 -18.70 -4.31
C THR A 213 14.25 -17.93 -3.82
N ARG A 214 14.47 -17.85 -2.49
CA ARG A 214 15.65 -17.20 -1.92
C ARG A 214 16.96 -17.80 -2.43
N LYS A 215 17.08 -19.14 -2.42
CA LYS A 215 18.26 -19.85 -2.95
C LYS A 215 18.47 -19.56 -4.43
N LYS A 216 17.38 -19.52 -5.20
CA LYS A 216 17.41 -19.21 -6.63
C LYS A 216 17.90 -17.80 -6.90
N LEU A 217 17.34 -16.80 -6.21
CA LEU A 217 17.75 -15.40 -6.35
C LEU A 217 19.21 -15.19 -5.93
N ARG A 218 19.67 -15.84 -4.85
CA ARG A 218 21.09 -15.83 -4.46
C ARG A 218 21.99 -16.45 -5.53
N ARG A 219 21.61 -17.60 -6.12
CA ARG A 219 22.36 -18.23 -7.21
C ARG A 219 22.43 -17.35 -8.46
N ALA A 220 21.37 -16.59 -8.72
CA ALA A 220 21.32 -15.61 -9.81
C ALA A 220 22.10 -14.32 -9.49
N GLY A 221 22.62 -14.17 -8.27
CA GLY A 221 23.33 -12.97 -7.83
C GLY A 221 22.41 -11.77 -7.62
N TRP A 222 21.12 -11.97 -7.32
CA TRP A 222 20.16 -10.89 -7.07
C TRP A 222 19.94 -10.65 -5.57
N LEU A 223 20.39 -11.56 -4.71
CA LEU A 223 20.40 -11.36 -3.26
C LEU A 223 21.80 -11.65 -2.75
N ALA A 224 22.20 -10.93 -1.69
CA ALA A 224 23.45 -11.20 -1.00
C ALA A 224 23.50 -12.65 -0.48
N PRO A 225 24.69 -13.29 -0.49
CA PRO A 225 24.87 -14.58 0.15
C PRO A 225 24.50 -14.47 1.64
N GLU A 226 23.99 -15.56 2.20
CA GLU A 226 23.77 -15.65 3.63
C GLU A 226 25.12 -15.42 4.33
N LYS A 227 25.21 -14.42 5.22
CA LYS A 227 26.38 -14.31 6.08
C LYS A 227 26.47 -15.63 6.83
N MET A 228 27.53 -16.41 6.57
CA MET A 228 27.80 -17.57 7.41
C MET A 228 28.02 -17.02 8.82
N PRO A 229 27.38 -17.59 9.85
CA PRO A 229 27.67 -17.20 11.22
C PRO A 229 29.18 -17.33 11.42
N ASP A 230 29.80 -16.29 11.98
CA ASP A 230 31.23 -16.23 12.24
C ASP A 230 31.66 -17.57 12.88
N SER A 231 32.50 -18.30 12.17
CA SER A 231 32.94 -19.66 12.52
C SER A 231 33.99 -19.62 13.63
#